data_AF-A0AAV4JKN2-F1
#
_entry.id   AF-A0AAV4JKN2-F1
#
_cell.length_a   1.000
_cell.length_b   1.000
_cell.length_c   1.000
_cell.angle_alpha   90.00
_cell.angle_beta   90.00
_cell.angle_gamma   90.00
#
_symmetry.space_group_name_H-M   'P 1'
#
loop_
_entity.id
_entity.type
_entity.pdbx_description
1 polymer ?
#
loop_
_entity_poly.entity_id
_entity_poly.type
_entity_poly.pdbx_seq_one_letter_code
_entity_poly.pdbx_strand_id
1 'polypeptide(L)'
;MPPPDREKRMNIATEFYTRFNFPLCLGAIEGKHIRIEKPASSLSLYYNYKGFFSIILLTVTGSEGKFVVVDVGWCGSNNDGGVFQKSAFGRSLASGTLNLPTEGTVPQTDIKLQLSLLQTMLSH
;
A
#
# COMPACT_ATOMS: atom_id res chain seq x y z
N MET A 1 6.98 -11.56 1.54
CA MET A 1 8.13 -10.67 1.78
C MET A 1 8.05 -10.15 3.21
N PRO A 2 9.14 -10.18 4.01
CA PRO A 2 9.12 -9.58 5.34
C PRO A 2 8.92 -8.06 5.21
N PRO A 3 8.20 -7.42 6.15
CA PRO A 3 8.04 -5.98 6.14
C PRO A 3 9.40 -5.28 6.28
N PRO A 4 9.59 -4.08 5.69
CA PRO A 4 10.80 -3.29 5.88
C PRO A 4 11.05 -3.03 7.37
N ASP A 5 12.30 -2.99 7.82
CA ASP A 5 12.64 -2.71 9.21
C ASP A 5 12.31 -1.26 9.62
N ARG A 6 12.48 -0.97 10.92
CA ARG A 6 12.13 0.33 11.51
C ARG A 6 12.90 1.50 10.89
N GLU A 7 14.19 1.32 10.63
CA GLU A 7 15.05 2.37 10.09
C GLU A 7 14.61 2.76 8.69
N LYS A 8 14.41 1.76 7.82
CA LYS A 8 13.98 2.00 6.44
C LYS A 8 12.64 2.73 6.37
N ARG A 9 11.70 2.40 7.26
CA ARG A 9 10.40 3.08 7.37
C ARG A 9 10.52 4.53 7.83
N MET A 10 11.43 4.82 8.76
CA MET A 10 11.66 6.19 9.22
C MET A 10 12.29 7.04 8.12
N ASN A 11 13.24 6.47 7.37
CA ASN A 11 13.82 7.15 6.20
C ASN A 11 12.75 7.48 5.17
N ILE A 12 11.85 6.54 4.86
CA ILE A 12 10.71 6.80 3.96
C ILE A 12 9.86 7.97 4.48
N ALA A 13 9.52 8.00 5.77
CA ALA A 13 8.74 9.11 6.36
C ALA A 13 9.46 10.46 6.28
N THR A 14 10.77 10.48 6.51
CA THR A 14 11.59 11.69 6.33
C THR A 14 11.57 12.15 4.87
N GLU A 15 11.76 11.23 3.92
CA GLU A 15 11.76 11.57 2.50
C GLU A 15 10.39 12.09 2.02
N PHE A 16 9.28 11.49 2.46
CA PHE A 16 7.93 11.98 2.15
C PHE A 16 7.71 13.40 2.70
N TYR A 17 8.18 13.68 3.90
CA TYR A 17 8.13 15.03 4.46
C TYR A 17 8.97 16.00 3.63
N THR A 18 10.23 15.67 3.33
CA THR A 18 11.13 16.56 2.58
C THR A 18 10.64 16.84 1.16
N ARG A 19 10.04 15.86 0.48
CA ARG A 19 9.62 15.98 -0.92
C ARG A 19 8.21 16.51 -1.11
N PHE A 20 7.29 16.11 -0.24
CA PHE A 20 5.86 16.33 -0.44
C PHE A 20 5.21 17.09 0.73
N ASN A 21 6.00 17.52 1.72
CA ASN A 21 5.50 18.11 2.97
C ASN A 21 4.46 17.22 3.66
N PHE A 22 4.62 15.90 3.54
CA PHE A 22 3.71 14.92 4.09
C PHE A 22 4.40 14.16 5.23
N PRO A 23 4.29 14.66 6.48
CA PRO A 23 4.98 14.08 7.62
C PRO A 23 4.42 12.69 7.98
N LEU A 24 5.26 11.84 8.56
CA LEU A 24 4.87 10.54 9.12
C LEU A 24 4.24 9.55 8.12
N CYS A 25 4.45 9.74 6.81
CA CYS A 25 4.00 8.81 5.78
C CYS A 25 4.97 7.65 5.61
N LEU A 26 4.48 6.43 5.80
CA LEU A 26 5.27 5.21 5.68
C LEU A 26 5.35 4.66 4.26
N GLY A 27 4.64 5.29 3.33
CA GLY A 27 4.56 4.86 1.95
C GLY A 27 3.26 5.25 1.27
N ALA A 28 3.28 5.18 -0.06
CA ALA A 28 2.12 5.35 -0.89
C ALA A 28 1.54 3.98 -1.29
N ILE A 29 0.25 3.73 -1.05
CA ILE A 29 -0.45 2.52 -1.46
C ILE A 29 -1.07 2.72 -2.85
N GLU A 30 -0.82 1.75 -3.74
CA GLU A 30 -1.45 1.69 -5.06
C GLU A 30 -1.93 0.27 -5.38
N GLY A 31 -3.15 0.14 -5.91
CA GLY A 31 -3.68 -1.07 -6.50
C GLY A 31 -3.67 -0.98 -8.04
N LYS A 32 -3.10 -1.99 -8.71
CA LYS A 32 -2.98 -2.01 -10.17
C LYS A 32 -3.50 -3.32 -10.75
N HIS A 33 -4.39 -3.21 -11.73
CA HIS A 33 -4.85 -4.37 -12.51
C HIS A 33 -3.82 -4.78 -13.56
N ILE A 34 -3.29 -5.99 -13.43
CA ILE A 34 -2.47 -6.65 -14.45
C ILE A 34 -3.41 -7.49 -15.31
N ARG A 35 -3.52 -7.17 -16.59
CA ARG A 35 -4.36 -7.91 -17.54
C ARG A 35 -3.84 -9.34 -17.68
N ILE A 36 -4.75 -10.30 -17.66
CA ILE A 36 -4.47 -11.72 -17.88
C ILE A 36 -5.41 -12.28 -18.94
N GLU A 37 -5.05 -13.44 -19.50
CA GLU A 37 -6.03 -14.28 -20.20
C GLU A 37 -7.03 -14.85 -19.20
N LYS A 38 -8.27 -15.08 -19.64
CA LYS A 38 -9.32 -15.66 -18.79
C LYS A 38 -8.87 -17.04 -18.30
N PRO A 39 -8.71 -17.25 -16.98
CA PRO A 39 -8.40 -18.58 -16.47
C PRO A 39 -9.56 -19.55 -16.74
N ALA A 40 -9.25 -20.81 -17.01
CA ALA A 40 -10.28 -21.83 -17.24
C ALA A 40 -11.21 -21.93 -16.02
N SER A 41 -12.52 -22.07 -16.28
CA SER A 41 -13.56 -22.22 -15.24
C SER A 41 -13.63 -21.11 -14.19
N SER A 42 -13.08 -19.92 -14.44
CA SER A 42 -13.01 -18.85 -13.44
C SER A 42 -14.22 -17.89 -13.40
N LEU A 43 -15.24 -18.14 -14.21
CA LEU A 43 -16.40 -17.25 -14.40
C LEU A 43 -15.98 -15.77 -14.49
N SER A 44 -16.59 -14.88 -13.67
CA SER A 44 -16.29 -13.45 -13.56
C SER A 44 -15.29 -13.10 -12.47
N LEU A 45 -14.69 -14.08 -11.79
CA LEU A 45 -13.84 -13.85 -10.61
C LEU A 45 -12.68 -12.89 -10.91
N TYR A 46 -12.06 -13.02 -12.09
CA TYR A 46 -10.96 -12.15 -12.52
C TYR A 46 -11.43 -10.96 -13.37
N TYR A 47 -12.73 -10.87 -13.68
CA TYR A 47 -13.26 -9.80 -14.52
C TYR A 47 -13.43 -8.53 -13.70
N ASN A 48 -12.73 -7.46 -14.09
CA ASN A 48 -12.73 -6.19 -13.37
C ASN A 48 -13.79 -5.21 -13.91
N TYR A 49 -13.96 -4.10 -13.19
CA TYR A 49 -14.89 -3.03 -13.56
C TYR A 49 -14.54 -2.30 -14.87
N LYS A 50 -13.31 -2.49 -15.38
CA LYS A 50 -12.82 -1.93 -16.65
C LYS A 50 -13.10 -2.85 -17.85
N GLY A 51 -13.78 -3.97 -17.64
CA GLY A 51 -14.19 -4.86 -18.72
C GLY A 51 -13.10 -5.83 -19.21
N PHE A 52 -12.13 -6.19 -18.37
CA PHE A 52 -11.13 -7.21 -18.74
C PHE A 52 -10.76 -8.13 -17.57
N PHE A 53 -10.21 -9.31 -17.88
CA PHE A 53 -9.69 -10.24 -16.88
C PHE A 53 -8.34 -9.75 -16.33
N SER A 54 -8.19 -9.70 -15.02
CA SER A 54 -6.99 -9.20 -14.36
C SER A 54 -6.73 -9.89 -13.03
N ILE A 55 -5.48 -9.82 -12.59
CA ILE A 55 -5.10 -9.93 -11.18
C ILE A 55 -4.73 -8.55 -10.64
N ILE A 56 -4.84 -8.36 -9.34
CA ILE A 56 -4.44 -7.12 -8.67
C ILE A 56 -3.03 -7.26 -8.11
N LEU A 57 -2.23 -6.25 -8.38
CA LEU A 57 -0.95 -5.92 -7.78
C LEU A 57 -1.21 -4.80 -6.77
N LEU A 58 -1.13 -5.11 -5.47
CA LEU A 58 -1.12 -4.11 -4.42
C LEU A 58 0.34 -3.80 -4.06
N THR A 59 0.67 -2.51 -4.03
CA THR A 59 2.02 -2.07 -3.68
C THR A 59 2.01 -1.00 -2.61
N VAL A 60 3.09 -0.96 -1.83
CA VAL A 60 3.47 0.21 -1.04
C VAL A 60 4.79 0.71 -1.60
N THR A 61 4.85 1.97 -2.00
CA THR A 61 6.05 2.60 -2.55
C THR A 61 6.62 3.64 -1.60
N GLY A 62 7.94 3.80 -1.62
CA GLY A 62 8.61 4.93 -0.97
C GLY A 62 8.43 6.23 -1.75
N SER A 63 9.03 7.31 -1.25
CA SER A 63 8.93 8.65 -1.84
C SER A 63 9.47 8.76 -3.29
N GLU A 64 10.34 7.83 -3.67
CA GLU A 64 10.96 7.75 -5.01
C GLU A 64 10.23 6.80 -5.97
N GLY A 65 9.06 6.28 -5.59
CA GLY A 65 8.33 5.27 -6.38
C GLY A 65 8.94 3.87 -6.33
N LYS A 66 9.98 3.65 -5.52
CA LYS A 66 10.58 2.33 -5.29
C LYS A 66 9.64 1.46 -4.46
N PHE A 67 9.43 0.21 -4.87
CA PHE A 67 8.61 -0.73 -4.12
C PHE A 67 9.22 -1.06 -2.76
N VAL A 68 8.37 -0.99 -1.74
CA VAL A 68 8.67 -1.35 -0.35
C VAL A 68 7.90 -2.61 0.04
N VAL A 69 6.66 -2.70 -0.41
CA VAL A 69 5.80 -3.87 -0.28
C VAL A 69 5.16 -4.18 -1.63
N VAL A 70 5.09 -5.47 -1.97
CA VAL A 70 4.42 -5.99 -3.16
C VAL A 70 3.60 -7.20 -2.75
N ASP A 71 2.31 -7.21 -3.09
CA ASP A 71 1.37 -8.31 -2.90
C ASP A 71 0.58 -8.51 -4.20
N VAL A 72 0.61 -9.71 -4.76
CA VAL A 72 0.15 -10.01 -6.13
C VAL A 72 -0.71 -11.27 -6.14
N GLY A 73 -1.70 -11.29 -7.03
CA GLY A 73 -2.47 -12.49 -7.34
C GLY A 73 -3.90 -12.46 -6.84
N TRP A 74 -4.34 -11.32 -6.31
CA TRP A 74 -5.73 -11.10 -5.95
C TRP A 74 -6.62 -11.05 -7.20
N CYS A 75 -7.86 -11.49 -7.07
CA CYS A 75 -8.77 -11.58 -8.19
C CYS A 75 -9.17 -10.18 -8.69
N GLY A 76 -9.23 -9.98 -10.00
CA GLY A 76 -9.53 -8.68 -10.61
C GLY A 76 -10.92 -8.11 -10.29
N SER A 77 -11.84 -8.91 -9.74
CA SER A 77 -13.13 -8.41 -9.24
C SER A 77 -13.05 -7.77 -7.85
N ASN A 78 -11.92 -7.91 -7.13
CA ASN A 78 -11.73 -7.28 -5.82
C ASN A 78 -11.47 -5.77 -5.95
N ASN A 79 -11.73 -5.03 -4.87
CA ASN A 79 -11.36 -3.62 -4.74
C ASN A 79 -10.08 -3.47 -3.89
N ASP A 80 -9.40 -2.33 -4.04
CA ASP A 80 -8.12 -2.07 -3.38
C ASP A 80 -8.20 -2.12 -1.86
N GLY A 81 -9.27 -1.59 -1.26
CA GLY A 81 -9.46 -1.58 0.19
C GLY A 81 -9.60 -3.00 0.78
N GLY A 82 -10.36 -3.86 0.11
CA GLY A 82 -10.56 -5.25 0.49
C GLY A 82 -9.30 -6.09 0.29
N VAL A 83 -8.53 -5.82 -0.78
CA VAL A 83 -7.22 -6.44 -1.00
C VAL A 83 -6.24 -5.97 0.09
N PHE A 84 -6.18 -4.68 0.40
CA PHE A 84 -5.33 -4.13 1.45
C PHE A 84 -5.63 -4.77 2.81
N GLN A 85 -6.89 -4.81 3.24
CA GLN A 85 -7.29 -5.40 4.52
C GLN A 85 -6.87 -6.87 4.65
N LYS A 86 -6.91 -7.62 3.54
CA LYS A 86 -6.54 -9.04 3.48
C LYS A 86 -5.09 -9.29 3.06
N SER A 87 -4.32 -8.25 2.74
CA SER A 87 -2.89 -8.39 2.44
C SER A 87 -2.11 -8.74 3.71
N ALA A 88 -0.94 -9.36 3.55
CA ALA A 88 -0.06 -9.63 4.69
C ALA A 88 0.34 -8.34 5.40
N PHE A 89 0.57 -7.27 4.64
CA PHE A 89 0.96 -5.97 5.16
C PHE A 89 -0.19 -5.29 5.91
N GLY A 90 -1.39 -5.21 5.33
CA GLY A 90 -2.55 -4.61 5.98
C GLY A 90 -2.94 -5.34 7.27
N ARG A 91 -2.86 -6.67 7.30
CA ARG A 91 -3.04 -7.45 8.54
C ARG A 91 -1.96 -7.13 9.58
N SER A 92 -0.70 -7.00 9.17
CA SER A 92 0.40 -6.71 10.09
C SER A 92 0.30 -5.30 10.66
N LEU A 93 -0.18 -4.35 9.85
CA LEU A 93 -0.46 -2.98 10.27
C LEU A 93 -1.61 -2.95 11.28
N ALA A 94 -2.72 -3.61 10.98
CA ALA A 94 -3.89 -3.66 11.86
C ALA A 94 -3.61 -4.38 13.20
N SER A 95 -2.73 -5.40 13.20
CA SER A 95 -2.36 -6.14 14.41
C SER A 95 -1.21 -5.52 15.22
N GLY A 96 -0.61 -4.42 14.75
CA GLY A 96 0.53 -3.77 15.41
C GLY A 96 1.85 -4.55 15.33
N THR A 97 1.89 -5.68 14.63
CA THR A 97 3.07 -6.55 14.51
C THR A 97 4.21 -5.96 13.69
N LEU A 98 3.96 -4.83 13.00
CA LEU A 98 5.00 -4.06 12.32
C LEU A 98 5.93 -3.32 13.30
N ASN A 99 5.61 -3.23 14.60
CA ASN A 99 6.39 -2.47 15.59
C ASN A 99 6.65 -1.02 15.14
N LEU A 100 5.59 -0.36 14.67
CA LEU A 100 5.62 1.05 14.31
C LEU A 100 5.53 1.89 15.60
N PRO A 101 6.12 3.10 15.62
CA PRO A 101 5.79 4.06 16.67
C PRO A 101 4.27 4.28 16.67
N THR A 102 3.62 4.31 17.83
CA THR A 102 2.18 4.56 17.90
C THR A 102 1.84 5.97 17.43
N GLU A 103 2.77 6.91 17.67
CA GLU A 103 2.67 8.32 17.31
C GLU A 103 4.04 8.86 16.90
N GLY A 104 4.03 9.87 16.05
CA GLY A 104 5.18 10.72 15.76
C GLY A 104 4.80 12.19 15.91
N THR A 105 5.79 13.02 16.19
CA THR A 105 5.61 14.47 16.23
C THR A 105 5.74 15.04 14.83
N VAL A 106 4.79 15.86 14.39
CA VAL A 106 4.89 16.60 13.14
C VAL A 106 6.09 17.55 13.24
N PRO A 107 7.02 17.55 12.27
CA PRO A 107 8.22 18.38 12.35
C PRO A 107 7.91 19.84 12.65
N GLN A 108 8.71 20.45 13.54
CA GLN A 108 8.60 21.86 13.93
C GLN A 108 7.30 22.24 14.66
N THR A 109 6.55 21.25 15.19
CA THR A 109 5.34 21.48 15.97
C THR A 109 5.31 20.56 17.19
N ASP A 110 4.38 20.81 18.12
CA ASP A 110 4.06 19.88 19.21
C ASP A 110 2.88 18.93 18.86
N ILE A 111 2.45 18.93 17.60
CA ILE A 111 1.32 18.11 17.15
C ILE A 111 1.78 16.67 17.02
N LYS A 112 1.12 15.76 17.74
CA LYS A 112 1.30 14.32 17.62
C LYS A 112 0.26 13.74 16.67
N LEU A 113 0.72 12.92 15.72
CA LEU A 113 -0.14 12.20 14.80
C LEU A 113 0.30 10.74 14.71
N GLN A 114 -0.64 9.87 14.34
CA GLN A 114 -0.31 8.50 13.98
C GLN A 114 0.41 8.46 12.64
N LEU A 115 1.26 7.45 12.45
CA LEU A 115 1.83 7.20 11.14
C LEU A 115 0.73 6.83 10.15
N SER A 116 0.93 7.24 8.91
CA SER A 116 -0.09 7.13 7.86
C SER A 116 0.48 6.49 6.61
N LEU A 117 -0.43 6.05 5.75
CA LEU A 117 -0.13 5.63 4.38
C LEU A 117 -0.93 6.53 3.44
N LEU A 118 -0.30 6.96 2.36
CA LEU A 118 -0.96 7.78 1.36
C LEU A 118 -1.60 6.88 0.31
N GLN A 119 -2.92 6.85 0.18
CA GLN A 119 -3.54 6.16 -0.95
C GLN A 119 -3.42 7.03 -2.20
N THR A 120 -2.75 6.54 -3.24
CA THR A 120 -2.65 7.28 -4.50
C THR A 120 -3.89 7.06 -5.33
N MET A 121 -4.62 8.14 -5.61
CA MET A 121 -5.73 8.15 -6.58
C MET A 121 -5.17 8.21 -8.01
N LEU A 122 -4.31 7.26 -8.39
CA LEU A 122 -3.96 7.07 -9.80
C LEU A 122 -5.05 6.22 -10.43
N SER A 123 -6.14 6.89 -10.83
CA SER A 123 -7.16 6.33 -11.70
C SER A 123 -6.55 6.07 -13.08
N HIS A 124 -5.97 4.89 -13.25
CA HIS A 124 -5.90 4.23 -14.55
C HIS A 124 -7.13 3.39 -14.78
#